data_AF-B5JHD7-F1
#
_entry.id   AF-B5JHD7-F1
#
_cell.length_a   1.000
_cell.length_b   1.000
_cell.length_c   1.000
_cell.angle_alpha   90.00
_cell.angle_beta   90.00
_cell.angle_gamma   90.00
#
_symmetry.space_group_name_H-M   'P 1'
#
loop_
_entity.id
_entity.type
_entity.pdbx_description
1 polymer ?
#
loop_
_entity_poly.entity_id
_entity_poly.type
_entity_poly.pdbx_seq_one_letter_code
_entity_poly.pdbx_strand_id
1 'polypeptide(L)'
;MASIAIPTFIQSRQNSKAARTANDFRLFAEKFEIYNLGAGEWPEDGYPATVPSGMEELLLKGTWTKPSAIGGLWDYDFNAFGFTAGVSIHGATASNETILAVDRLLDDGNLSSGRLRDVGDNHISFILEE
;
A
#
# COMPACT_ATOMS: atom_id res chain seq x y z
N MET A 1 24.44 33.25 1.67
CA MET A 1 23.83 32.29 2.62
C MET A 1 22.92 31.36 1.85
N ALA A 2 23.42 30.22 1.36
CA ALA A 2 22.62 29.21 0.68
C ALA A 2 23.33 27.87 0.86
N SER A 3 22.95 27.07 1.86
CA SER A 3 23.43 25.67 1.95
C SER A 3 22.64 24.80 2.95
N ILE A 4 21.93 25.35 3.94
CA ILE A 4 21.30 24.51 4.98
C ILE A 4 19.87 24.05 4.62
N ALA A 5 19.22 24.61 3.59
CA ALA A 5 17.82 24.32 3.29
C ALA A 5 17.57 23.03 2.47
N ILE A 6 18.60 22.47 1.82
CA ILE A 6 18.43 21.33 0.89
C ILE A 6 18.13 20.01 1.62
N PRO A 7 18.85 19.64 2.71
CA PRO A 7 18.59 18.37 3.40
C PRO A 7 17.20 18.30 4.04
N THR A 8 16.73 19.39 4.66
CA THR A 8 15.41 19.43 5.32
C THR A 8 14.26 19.28 4.34
N PHE A 9 14.39 19.86 3.14
CA PHE A 9 13.37 19.75 2.10
C PHE A 9 13.24 18.30 1.57
N ILE A 10 14.36 17.60 1.39
CA ILE A 10 14.37 16.19 0.97
C ILE A 10 13.65 15.32 2.02
N GLN A 11 13.97 15.50 3.30
CA GLN A 11 13.34 14.76 4.39
C GLN A 11 11.82 15.02 4.46
N SER A 12 11.42 16.30 4.36
CA SER A 12 10.00 16.67 4.35
C SER A 12 9.24 16.01 3.20
N ARG A 13 9.84 15.96 2.00
CA ARG A 13 9.23 15.28 0.85
C ARG A 13 9.04 13.79 1.07
N GLN A 14 10.03 13.10 1.66
CA GLN A 14 9.89 11.66 1.95
C GLN A 14 8.83 11.39 3.00
N ASN A 15 8.77 12.19 4.06
CA ASN A 15 7.74 12.07 5.09
C ASN A 15 6.34 12.29 4.49
N SER A 16 6.18 13.27 3.60
CA SER A 16 4.91 13.50 2.90
C SER A 16 4.50 12.34 1.99
N LYS A 17 5.44 11.69 1.31
CA LYS A 17 5.17 10.48 0.52
C LYS A 17 4.75 9.33 1.43
N ALA A 18 5.47 9.10 2.51
CA ALA A 18 5.17 8.03 3.46
C ALA A 18 3.78 8.22 4.09
N ALA A 19 3.46 9.43 4.53
CA ALA A 19 2.16 9.76 5.09
C ALA A 19 1.02 9.58 4.07
N ARG A 20 1.24 10.00 2.82
CA ARG A 20 0.26 9.80 1.76
C ARG A 20 0.03 8.31 1.48
N THR A 21 1.10 7.53 1.31
CA THR A 21 0.99 6.08 1.08
C THR A 21 0.31 5.37 2.24
N ALA A 22 0.63 5.71 3.49
CA ALA A 22 -0.05 5.14 4.66
C ALA A 22 -1.55 5.45 4.67
N ASN A 23 -1.95 6.67 4.31
CA ASN A 23 -3.37 7.01 4.21
C ASN A 23 -4.06 6.28 3.06
N ASP A 24 -3.39 6.12 1.91
CA ASP A 24 -3.92 5.37 0.77
C ASP A 24 -4.10 3.87 1.14
N PHE A 25 -3.14 3.25 1.85
CA PHE A 25 -3.28 1.89 2.36
C PHE A 25 -4.49 1.74 3.28
N ARG A 26 -4.68 2.63 4.27
CA ARG A 26 -5.84 2.60 5.16
C ARG A 26 -7.14 2.71 4.39
N LEU A 27 -7.19 3.64 3.44
CA LEU A 27 -8.37 3.87 2.62
C LEU A 27 -8.72 2.61 1.82
N PHE A 28 -7.74 2.01 1.14
CA PHE A 28 -8.00 0.83 0.33
C PHE A 28 -8.34 -0.38 1.19
N ALA A 29 -7.61 -0.64 2.27
CA ALA A 29 -7.92 -1.68 3.25
C ALA A 29 -9.38 -1.59 3.71
N GLU A 30 -9.85 -0.39 4.09
CA GLU A 30 -11.24 -0.16 4.48
C GLU A 30 -12.23 -0.52 3.36
N LYS A 31 -11.91 -0.24 2.08
CA LYS A 31 -12.81 -0.60 0.97
C LYS A 31 -12.89 -2.10 0.73
N PHE A 32 -11.78 -2.82 0.85
CA PHE A 32 -11.77 -4.28 0.75
C PHE A 32 -12.50 -4.92 1.94
N GLU A 33 -12.32 -4.40 3.16
CA GLU A 33 -13.06 -4.86 4.34
C GLU A 33 -14.56 -4.61 4.19
N ILE A 34 -14.99 -3.45 3.67
CA ILE A 34 -16.40 -3.16 3.39
C ILE A 34 -16.98 -4.14 2.36
N TYR A 35 -16.23 -4.45 1.31
CA TYR A 35 -16.65 -5.45 0.32
C TYR A 35 -16.87 -6.81 0.99
N ASN A 36 -15.89 -7.30 1.77
CA ASN A 36 -15.98 -8.58 2.46
C ASN A 36 -17.16 -8.62 3.45
N LEU A 37 -17.42 -7.53 4.19
CA LEU A 37 -18.58 -7.44 5.08
C LEU A 37 -19.91 -7.47 4.32
N GLY A 38 -19.97 -6.95 3.10
CA GLY A 38 -21.17 -6.91 2.27
C GLY A 38 -21.44 -8.20 1.48
N ALA A 39 -20.40 -8.77 0.88
CA ALA A 39 -20.47 -9.96 0.04
C ALA A 39 -20.33 -11.26 0.85
N GLY A 40 -19.69 -11.21 2.02
CA GLY A 40 -19.34 -12.38 2.83
C GLY A 40 -18.10 -13.13 2.32
N GLU A 41 -17.44 -12.59 1.32
CA GLU A 41 -16.21 -13.11 0.71
C GLU A 41 -15.31 -11.98 0.22
N TRP A 42 -14.02 -12.27 0.16
CA TRP A 42 -13.03 -11.38 -0.47
C TRP A 42 -13.18 -11.40 -2.00
N PRO A 43 -12.86 -10.29 -2.69
CA PRO A 43 -12.89 -10.27 -4.15
C PRO A 43 -11.80 -11.20 -4.73
N GLU A 44 -12.00 -11.63 -5.98
CA GLU A 44 -10.98 -12.37 -6.72
C GLU A 44 -9.72 -11.53 -6.94
N ASP A 45 -8.59 -12.22 -7.06
CA ASP A 45 -7.29 -11.63 -7.34
C ASP A 45 -7.28 -10.88 -8.69
N GLY A 46 -6.48 -9.82 -8.77
CA GLY A 46 -6.42 -8.92 -9.90
C GLY A 46 -5.03 -8.83 -10.54
N TYR A 47 -4.91 -7.98 -11.55
CA TYR A 47 -3.60 -7.50 -12.00
C TYR A 47 -3.31 -6.13 -11.36
N PRO A 48 -2.03 -5.77 -11.14
CA PRO A 48 -1.68 -4.45 -10.64
C PRO A 48 -2.33 -3.31 -11.43
N ALA A 49 -2.78 -2.28 -10.72
CA ALA A 49 -3.53 -1.14 -11.24
C ALA A 49 -4.84 -1.49 -11.98
N THR A 50 -5.40 -2.68 -11.75
CA THR A 50 -6.74 -3.07 -12.19
C THR A 50 -7.66 -3.12 -10.98
N VAL A 51 -8.87 -2.59 -11.12
CA VAL A 51 -9.88 -2.70 -10.06
C VAL A 51 -10.37 -4.14 -10.02
N PRO A 52 -10.31 -4.84 -8.87
CA PRO A 52 -10.88 -6.18 -8.74
C PRO A 52 -12.37 -6.21 -9.07
N SER A 53 -12.84 -7.35 -9.60
CA SER A 53 -14.24 -7.53 -9.99
C SER A 53 -15.17 -7.31 -8.79
N GLY A 54 -16.22 -6.51 -8.96
CA GLY A 54 -17.19 -6.20 -7.91
C GLY A 54 -16.81 -5.01 -7.02
N MET A 55 -15.63 -4.43 -7.19
CA MET A 55 -15.17 -3.28 -6.41
C MET A 55 -15.28 -1.94 -7.13
N GLU A 56 -15.88 -1.88 -8.32
CA GLU A 56 -15.93 -0.69 -9.17
C GLU A 56 -16.62 0.51 -8.50
N GLU A 57 -17.57 0.25 -7.60
CA GLU A 57 -18.29 1.28 -6.85
C GLU A 57 -17.53 1.73 -5.58
N LEU A 58 -16.71 0.85 -4.99
CA LEU A 58 -15.99 1.11 -3.75
C LEU A 58 -14.60 1.70 -3.98
N LEU A 59 -13.89 1.20 -4.98
CA LEU A 59 -12.57 1.68 -5.38
C LEU A 59 -12.72 2.76 -6.43
N LEU A 60 -12.36 3.99 -6.05
CA LEU A 60 -12.26 5.09 -6.99
C LEU A 60 -11.18 4.77 -8.04
N LYS A 61 -11.61 4.38 -9.24
CA LYS A 61 -10.73 4.04 -10.38
C LYS A 61 -9.63 5.09 -10.59
N GLY A 62 -9.97 6.38 -10.44
CA GLY A 62 -9.03 7.48 -10.62
C GLY A 62 -7.89 7.56 -9.58
N THR A 63 -7.94 6.79 -8.50
CA THR A 63 -6.91 6.72 -7.45
C THR A 63 -6.22 5.36 -7.45
N TRP A 64 -6.97 4.26 -7.51
CA TRP A 64 -6.42 2.89 -7.50
C TRP A 64 -5.50 2.61 -8.68
N THR A 65 -5.91 2.99 -9.90
CA THR A 65 -5.14 2.68 -11.12
C THR A 65 -3.94 3.61 -11.34
N LYS A 66 -3.63 4.51 -10.40
CA LYS A 66 -2.49 5.42 -10.49
C LYS A 66 -1.31 4.90 -9.69
N PRO A 67 -0.07 5.27 -10.08
CA PRO A 67 1.09 4.93 -9.27
C PRO A 67 1.00 5.47 -7.84
N SER A 68 1.52 4.71 -6.88
CA SER A 68 1.55 5.12 -5.48
C SER A 68 2.50 6.32 -5.28
N ALA A 69 2.39 7.00 -4.13
CA ALA A 69 3.29 8.11 -3.79
C ALA A 69 4.77 7.68 -3.62
N ILE A 70 5.02 6.39 -3.40
CA ILE A 70 6.35 5.77 -3.31
C ILE A 70 6.76 5.04 -4.60
N GLY A 71 6.02 5.23 -5.70
CA GLY A 71 6.22 4.49 -6.95
C GLY A 71 5.54 3.12 -6.94
N GLY A 72 5.65 2.37 -8.03
CA GLY A 72 4.92 1.12 -8.19
C GLY A 72 3.42 1.31 -8.41
N LEU A 73 2.71 0.20 -8.55
CA LEU A 73 1.28 0.13 -8.79
C LEU A 73 0.59 -0.48 -7.58
N TRP A 74 -0.59 0.04 -7.25
CA TRP A 74 -1.44 -0.61 -6.27
C TRP A 74 -1.92 -1.95 -6.80
N ASP A 75 -1.95 -2.94 -5.93
CA ASP A 75 -2.46 -4.26 -6.22
C ASP A 75 -3.24 -4.80 -5.03
N TYR A 76 -4.01 -5.84 -5.30
CA TYR A 76 -4.74 -6.58 -4.29
C TYR A 76 -4.41 -8.04 -4.48
N ASP A 77 -4.00 -8.68 -3.40
CA ASP A 77 -3.49 -10.05 -3.39
C ASP A 77 -4.49 -10.93 -2.63
N PHE A 78 -5.00 -11.99 -3.27
CA PHE A 78 -5.90 -12.97 -2.65
C PHE A 78 -5.32 -14.39 -2.72
N ASN A 79 -5.19 -15.04 -1.55
CA ASN A 79 -4.50 -16.33 -1.37
C ASN A 79 -3.09 -16.37 -1.97
N ALA A 80 -2.36 -15.26 -1.84
CA ALA A 80 -1.00 -15.09 -2.35
C ALA A 80 -0.02 -14.79 -1.21
N PHE A 81 1.27 -15.02 -1.47
CA PHE A 81 2.37 -14.72 -0.55
C PHE A 81 2.24 -15.30 0.88
N GLY A 82 1.39 -16.30 1.06
CA GLY A 82 1.16 -16.98 2.35
C GLY A 82 0.15 -16.30 3.27
N PHE A 83 -0.67 -15.38 2.77
CA PHE A 83 -1.81 -14.80 3.49
C PHE A 83 -3.10 -14.90 2.67
N THR A 84 -4.28 -14.74 3.30
CA THR A 84 -5.58 -14.83 2.63
C THR A 84 -5.91 -13.57 1.83
N ALA A 85 -5.77 -12.36 2.40
CA ALA A 85 -6.08 -11.12 1.70
C ALA A 85 -5.12 -9.97 2.08
N GLY A 86 -4.71 -9.16 1.11
CA GLY A 86 -3.80 -8.04 1.32
C GLY A 86 -3.91 -6.97 0.24
N VAL A 87 -3.69 -5.71 0.63
CA VAL A 87 -3.48 -4.61 -0.33
C VAL A 87 -1.99 -4.41 -0.46
N SER A 88 -1.47 -4.31 -1.68
CA SER A 88 -0.04 -4.21 -1.90
C SER A 88 0.36 -3.12 -2.87
N ILE A 89 1.66 -2.84 -2.90
CA ILE A 89 2.29 -2.04 -3.93
C ILE A 89 3.30 -2.93 -4.64
N HIS A 90 3.04 -3.23 -5.91
CA HIS A 90 3.97 -3.93 -6.79
C HIS A 90 4.95 -2.93 -7.42
N GLY A 91 6.25 -3.16 -7.21
CA GLY A 91 7.31 -2.36 -7.84
C GLY A 91 7.52 -0.97 -7.26
N ALA A 92 7.40 -0.83 -5.94
CA ALA A 92 7.77 0.40 -5.24
C ALA A 92 9.21 0.82 -5.60
N THR A 93 9.42 2.11 -5.88
CA THR A 93 10.73 2.64 -6.30
C THR A 93 11.37 3.56 -5.25
N ALA A 94 10.67 3.82 -4.16
CA ALA A 94 11.23 4.55 -3.03
C ALA A 94 12.30 3.74 -2.30
N SER A 95 13.12 4.44 -1.52
CA SER A 95 14.14 3.78 -0.71
C SER A 95 13.52 3.00 0.46
N ASN A 96 14.25 2.00 0.97
CA ASN A 96 13.82 1.20 2.11
C ASN A 96 13.49 2.07 3.34
N GLU A 97 14.21 3.17 3.56
CA GLU A 97 13.93 4.10 4.67
C GLU A 97 12.57 4.77 4.54
N THR A 98 12.12 5.03 3.30
CA THR A 98 10.80 5.61 3.03
C THR A 98 9.71 4.58 3.25
N ILE A 99 9.94 3.32 2.86
CA ILE A 99 8.99 2.21 3.06
C ILE A 99 8.87 1.90 4.56
N LEU A 100 9.99 1.84 5.31
CA LEU A 100 9.98 1.74 6.78
C LEU A 100 9.29 2.94 7.45
N ALA A 101 9.31 4.12 6.83
CA ALA A 101 8.55 5.26 7.33
C ALA A 101 7.04 5.09 7.10
N VAL A 102 6.60 4.45 6.01
CA VAL A 102 5.19 4.05 5.81
C VAL A 102 4.81 3.05 6.90
N ASP A 103 5.65 2.04 7.11
CA ASP A 103 5.42 0.99 8.08
C ASP A 103 5.25 1.52 9.50
N ARG A 104 6.18 2.37 9.99
CA ARG A 104 6.03 3.04 11.30
C ARG A 104 4.76 3.88 11.45
N LEU A 105 4.16 4.32 10.33
CA LEU A 105 2.90 5.05 10.36
C LEU A 105 1.69 4.11 10.41
N LEU A 106 1.81 2.88 9.92
CA LEU A 106 0.73 1.90 9.84
C LEU A 106 0.77 0.87 10.97
N ASP A 107 1.96 0.50 11.43
CA ASP A 107 2.20 -0.69 12.22
C ASP A 107 3.46 -0.60 13.11
N ASP A 108 4.46 -1.49 12.96
CA ASP A 108 5.55 -1.70 13.93
C ASP A 108 6.92 -1.14 13.48
N GLY A 109 7.07 -0.79 12.20
CA GLY A 109 8.34 -0.30 11.65
C GLY A 109 9.36 -1.40 11.33
N ASN A 110 8.93 -2.65 11.22
CA ASN A 110 9.66 -3.78 10.71
C ASN A 110 8.93 -4.47 9.53
N LEU A 111 9.46 -4.30 8.31
CA LEU A 111 8.93 -4.93 7.08
C LEU A 111 9.00 -6.47 7.05
N SER A 112 9.59 -7.12 8.05
CA SER A 112 9.60 -8.59 8.17
C SER A 112 8.54 -9.12 9.15
N SER A 113 7.77 -8.25 9.82
CA SER A 113 6.73 -8.64 10.77
C SER A 113 5.49 -7.75 10.65
N GLY A 114 4.50 -7.99 11.52
CA GLY A 114 3.36 -7.08 11.60
C GLY A 114 2.41 -7.20 10.41
N ARG A 115 1.65 -6.16 10.08
CA ARG A 115 0.68 -6.13 8.97
C ARG A 115 1.29 -5.61 7.67
N LEU A 116 2.27 -4.70 7.71
CA LEU A 116 2.94 -4.22 6.49
C LEU A 116 4.26 -4.96 6.30
N ARG A 117 4.30 -5.88 5.34
CA ARG A 117 5.46 -6.74 5.09
C ARG A 117 6.02 -6.53 3.68
N ASP A 118 7.34 -6.64 3.54
CA ASP A 118 7.95 -7.01 2.26
C ASP A 118 7.78 -8.52 2.10
N VAL A 119 6.96 -8.92 1.15
CA VAL A 119 6.58 -10.32 0.94
C VAL A 119 7.34 -10.99 -0.20
N GLY A 120 8.37 -10.31 -0.73
CA GLY A 120 9.12 -10.77 -1.89
C GLY A 120 8.41 -10.44 -3.20
N ASP A 121 8.99 -10.90 -4.31
CA ASP A 121 8.53 -10.62 -5.68
C ASP A 121 8.21 -9.14 -5.95
N ASN A 122 8.96 -8.22 -5.30
CA ASN A 122 8.78 -6.78 -5.43
C ASN A 122 7.43 -6.24 -4.90
N HIS A 123 6.82 -6.92 -3.93
CA HIS A 123 5.56 -6.53 -3.29
C HIS A 123 5.77 -6.07 -1.84
N ILE A 124 5.22 -4.90 -1.53
CA ILE A 124 5.01 -4.44 -0.15
C ILE A 124 3.52 -4.55 0.16
N SER A 125 3.14 -5.47 1.04
CA SER A 125 1.75 -5.84 1.29
C SER A 125 1.30 -5.48 2.70
N PHE A 126 0.15 -4.81 2.80
CA PHE A 126 -0.60 -4.57 4.03
C PHE A 126 -1.67 -5.65 4.17
N ILE A 127 -1.44 -6.58 5.09
CA ILE A 127 -2.22 -7.80 5.28
C ILE A 127 -3.54 -7.46 6.00
N LEU A 128 -4.64 -7.91 5.39
CA LEU A 128 -6.01 -7.79 5.90
C LEU A 128 -6.42 -9.07 6.63
N GLU A 129 -6.06 -10.23 6.09
CA GLU A 129 -6.32 -11.54 6.66
C GLU A 129 -5.15 -12.50 6.37
N GLU A 130 -4.72 -13.26 7.38
CA GLU A 130 -3.65 -14.28 7.30
C GLU A 130 -4.11 -15.55 6.59
#